data_AF-A0A821FHZ5-F1
#
_entry.id   AF-A0A821FHZ5-F1
#
_cell.length_a   1.000
_cell.length_b   1.000
_cell.length_c   1.000
_cell.angle_alpha   90.00
_cell.angle_beta   90.00
_cell.angle_gamma   90.00
#
_symmetry.space_group_name_H-M   'P 1'
#
loop_
_entity.id
_entity.type
_entity.pdbx_description
1 polymer ?
#
loop_
_entity_poly.entity_id
_entity_poly.type
_entity_poly.pdbx_seq_one_letter_code
_entity_poly.pdbx_strand_id
1 'polypeptide(L)'
;FGMPRGNKRTSQSRSASARRWSNVKISDSSESSGDEYRMDVDDEGLSFTDKVLLTEIGDLAEMCKSKCDTKYLSTLLYMSLRFFNIKWEDVDEYLKSIGFMTAKTSHKWATVFIKGDYEEFSGDLRGGKQTDSFYDTFPEIEVDAKAFVIQACSQKSGEFKALDLAQFIDEKYYELTGN
;
A
#
# COMPACT_ATOMS: atom_id res chain seq x y z
N PHE A 1 -35.16 48.06 11.59
CA PHE A 1 -34.68 46.91 12.40
C PHE A 1 -34.82 45.67 11.53
N GLY A 2 -33.82 44.96 11.01
CA GLY A 2 -32.37 44.93 11.17
C GLY A 2 -31.96 43.48 10.83
N MET A 3 -31.56 43.21 9.58
CA MET A 3 -31.20 41.87 9.08
C MET A 3 -29.95 41.30 9.79
N PRO A 4 -29.88 39.98 10.05
CA PRO A 4 -28.63 39.36 10.49
C PRO A 4 -27.69 39.10 9.30
N ARG A 5 -26.49 39.69 9.37
CA ARG A 5 -25.35 39.43 8.47
C ARG A 5 -24.73 38.07 8.81
N GLY A 6 -24.74 37.15 7.85
CA GLY A 6 -23.97 35.90 7.91
C GLY A 6 -22.49 36.15 7.61
N ASN A 7 -21.63 35.81 8.56
CA ASN A 7 -20.18 35.97 8.49
C ASN A 7 -19.53 35.07 7.42
N LYS A 8 -18.67 35.67 6.59
CA LYS A 8 -17.67 34.97 5.77
C LYS A 8 -16.61 34.34 6.68
N ARG A 9 -16.53 33.00 6.69
CA ARG A 9 -15.34 32.29 7.20
C ARG A 9 -14.46 31.90 6.03
N THR A 10 -13.51 32.77 5.72
CA THR A 10 -12.31 32.42 4.97
C THR A 10 -11.35 31.76 5.94
N SER A 11 -11.04 30.48 5.74
CA SER A 11 -9.92 29.83 6.43
C SER A 11 -9.01 29.22 5.36
N GLN A 12 -8.05 30.04 4.92
CA GLN A 12 -6.80 29.55 4.38
C GLN A 12 -6.01 28.99 5.57
N SER A 13 -5.69 27.69 5.54
CA SER A 13 -4.58 27.16 6.32
C SER A 13 -3.63 26.43 5.38
N ARG A 14 -2.56 27.14 5.02
CA ARG A 14 -1.32 26.58 4.54
C ARG A 14 -0.52 26.20 5.79
N SER A 15 -0.21 24.93 6.01
CA SER A 15 0.90 24.57 6.89
C SER A 15 1.59 23.26 6.47
N ALA A 16 2.76 23.45 5.86
CA ALA A 16 4.00 22.70 6.08
C ALA A 16 3.89 21.19 6.38
N SER A 17 4.00 20.37 5.34
CA SER A 17 4.48 18.98 5.45
C SER A 17 5.76 18.75 4.63
N ALA A 18 6.47 19.83 4.32
CA ALA A 18 7.85 19.80 3.84
C ALA A 18 8.79 20.02 5.04
N ARG A 19 9.09 18.95 5.78
CA ARG A 19 10.23 18.80 6.72
C ARG A 19 10.07 17.47 7.48
N ARG A 20 10.30 16.34 6.82
CA ARG A 20 10.45 15.05 7.52
C ARG A 20 11.34 14.06 6.77
N TRP A 21 12.43 14.56 6.21
CA TRP A 21 13.55 13.75 5.69
C TRP A 21 14.89 14.26 6.27
N SER A 22 14.86 14.81 7.47
CA SER A 22 16.05 15.20 8.23
C SER A 22 15.93 14.59 9.61
N ASN A 23 16.44 13.37 9.77
CA ASN A 23 16.96 12.80 11.02
C ASN A 23 17.29 11.31 10.79
N VAL A 24 18.37 11.05 10.06
CA VAL A 24 19.17 9.86 10.32
C VAL A 24 20.31 10.34 11.21
N LYS A 25 20.20 10.09 12.51
CA LYS A 25 21.32 10.24 13.45
C LYS A 25 22.29 9.11 13.14
N ILE A 26 23.36 9.45 12.44
CA ILE A 26 24.56 8.62 12.34
C ILE A 26 25.21 8.68 13.72
N SER A 27 25.31 7.53 14.37
CA SER A 27 26.01 7.37 15.64
C SER A 27 27.49 7.67 15.46
N ASP A 28 28.02 8.54 16.32
CA ASP A 28 29.43 8.84 16.46
C ASP A 28 30.24 7.53 16.56
N SER A 29 31.18 7.36 15.63
CA SER A 29 32.28 6.41 15.76
C SER A 29 33.57 7.21 15.66
N SER A 30 34.34 7.11 16.73
CA SER A 30 35.64 7.71 16.99
C SER A 30 36.61 7.73 15.81
N GLU A 31 37.36 8.83 15.73
CA GLU A 31 38.53 9.05 14.89
C GLU A 31 39.46 7.83 14.83
N SER A 32 39.72 7.34 13.61
CA SER A 32 40.91 6.56 13.30
C SER A 32 41.41 6.95 11.92
N SER A 33 42.62 7.48 11.89
CA SER A 33 43.39 7.90 10.73
C SER A 33 43.64 6.77 9.72
N GLY A 34 43.69 7.13 8.43
CA GLY A 34 44.49 6.40 7.44
C GLY A 34 43.73 6.01 6.18
N ASP A 35 44.21 6.57 5.07
CA ASP A 35 43.95 6.23 3.67
C ASP A 35 42.62 6.68 3.03
N GLU A 36 42.72 7.86 2.39
CA GLU A 36 41.81 8.32 1.34
C GLU A 36 41.88 7.36 0.13
N TYR A 37 41.00 6.36 0.11
CA TYR A 37 40.62 5.69 -1.13
C TYR A 37 39.73 6.64 -1.94
N ARG A 38 40.35 7.56 -2.69
CA ARG A 38 39.69 8.15 -3.85
C ARG A 38 39.45 7.04 -4.86
N MET A 39 38.27 6.43 -4.82
CA MET A 39 37.75 5.77 -6.00
C MET A 39 37.41 6.87 -7.00
N ASP A 40 38.38 7.22 -7.83
CA ASP A 40 38.11 7.81 -9.14
C ASP A 40 37.38 6.73 -9.94
N VAL A 41 36.08 6.61 -9.71
CA VAL A 41 35.19 5.91 -10.63
C VAL A 41 35.07 6.87 -11.79
N ASP A 42 35.79 6.59 -12.87
CA ASP A 42 35.52 7.16 -14.18
C ASP A 42 34.04 6.85 -14.49
N ASP A 43 33.17 7.82 -14.19
CA ASP A 43 31.75 7.83 -14.52
C ASP A 43 31.60 8.12 -16.02
N GLU A 44 32.25 7.28 -16.84
CA GLU A 44 31.82 7.05 -18.22
C GLU A 44 30.49 6.30 -18.12
N GLY A 45 29.43 7.11 -17.97
CA GLY A 45 28.07 6.65 -17.75
C GLY A 45 27.63 5.64 -18.81
N LEU A 46 27.63 4.36 -18.42
CA LEU A 46 26.93 3.31 -19.15
C LEU A 46 25.49 3.77 -19.36
N SER A 47 25.02 3.75 -20.61
CA SER A 47 23.66 4.15 -20.93
C SER A 47 22.69 3.31 -20.10
N PHE A 48 21.58 3.91 -19.64
CA PHE A 48 20.57 3.22 -18.82
C PHE A 48 20.14 1.88 -19.44
N THR A 49 20.12 1.83 -20.78
CA THR A 49 19.87 0.68 -21.64
C THR A 49 20.94 -0.42 -21.63
N ASP A 50 22.20 -0.10 -21.36
CA ASP A 50 23.32 -1.09 -21.34
C ASP A 50 23.48 -1.77 -19.98
N LYS A 51 22.69 -1.35 -18.97
CA LYS A 51 22.62 -2.06 -17.69
C LYS A 51 21.78 -3.31 -17.90
N VAL A 52 22.48 -4.40 -18.22
CA VAL A 52 22.09 -5.82 -18.30
C VAL A 52 21.01 -6.27 -17.28
N LEU A 53 20.79 -5.53 -16.20
CA LEU A 53 19.76 -5.77 -15.19
C LEU A 53 18.33 -5.41 -15.64
N LEU A 54 18.10 -4.45 -16.55
CA LEU A 54 16.72 -4.00 -16.85
C LEU A 54 15.90 -5.05 -17.60
N THR A 55 16.52 -5.79 -18.51
CA THR A 55 15.86 -6.88 -19.23
C THR A 55 15.56 -8.03 -18.28
N GLU A 56 16.51 -8.42 -17.42
CA GLU A 56 16.32 -9.46 -16.41
C GLU A 56 15.25 -9.08 -15.38
N ILE A 57 15.21 -7.81 -14.95
CA ILE A 57 14.16 -7.27 -14.08
C ILE A 57 12.81 -7.29 -14.80
N GLY A 58 12.78 -7.00 -16.10
CA GLY A 58 11.58 -7.07 -16.92
C GLY A 58 11.03 -8.49 -17.01
N ASP A 59 11.90 -9.47 -17.28
CA ASP A 59 11.53 -10.89 -17.34
C ASP A 59 11.06 -11.41 -15.98
N LEU A 60 11.76 -11.03 -14.90
CA LEU A 60 11.35 -11.36 -13.53
C LEU A 60 9.99 -10.74 -13.19
N ALA A 61 9.80 -9.47 -13.55
CA ALA A 61 8.53 -8.78 -13.37
C ALA A 61 7.39 -9.47 -14.12
N GLU A 62 7.64 -9.91 -15.35
CA GLU A 62 6.68 -10.67 -16.17
C GLU A 62 6.31 -12.00 -15.50
N MET A 63 7.29 -12.75 -15.00
CA MET A 63 7.03 -14.00 -14.25
C MET A 63 6.19 -13.75 -13.00
N CYS A 64 6.44 -12.62 -12.31
CA CYS A 64 5.73 -12.26 -11.09
C CYS A 64 4.30 -11.75 -11.33
N LYS A 65 3.95 -11.25 -12.53
CA LYS A 65 2.58 -10.79 -12.86
C LYS A 65 1.52 -11.88 -12.63
N SER A 66 1.89 -13.15 -12.78
CA SER A 66 0.99 -14.29 -12.56
C SER A 66 0.65 -14.54 -11.09
N LYS A 67 1.47 -14.03 -10.15
CA LYS A 67 1.38 -14.32 -8.71
C LYS A 67 1.12 -13.08 -7.85
N CYS A 68 1.39 -11.89 -8.37
CA CYS A 68 1.31 -10.65 -7.63
C CYS A 68 0.61 -9.58 -8.45
N ASP A 69 -0.19 -8.77 -7.78
CA ASP A 69 -0.92 -7.65 -8.39
C ASP A 69 0.08 -6.66 -9.03
N THR A 70 -0.18 -6.31 -10.29
CA THR A 70 0.57 -5.31 -11.05
C THR A 70 0.76 -4.01 -10.27
N LYS A 71 -0.20 -3.62 -9.44
CA LYS A 71 -0.08 -2.45 -8.54
C LYS A 71 1.08 -2.58 -7.56
N TYR A 72 1.22 -3.74 -6.92
CA TYR A 72 2.30 -4.00 -5.96
C TYR A 72 3.65 -4.02 -6.67
N LEU A 73 3.77 -4.81 -7.75
CA LEU A 73 5.01 -4.94 -8.51
C LEU A 73 5.47 -3.61 -9.11
N SER A 74 4.56 -2.86 -9.74
CA SER A 74 4.88 -1.57 -10.33
C SER A 74 5.29 -0.52 -9.28
N THR A 75 4.69 -0.56 -8.09
CA THR A 75 5.07 0.32 -6.99
C THR A 75 6.45 -0.02 -6.44
N LEU A 76 6.73 -1.30 -6.19
CA LEU A 76 8.04 -1.77 -5.69
C LEU A 76 9.17 -1.47 -6.68
N LEU A 77 8.93 -1.75 -7.96
CA LEU A 77 9.89 -1.50 -9.02
C LEU A 77 10.14 0.00 -9.18
N TYR A 78 9.08 0.81 -9.17
CA TYR A 78 9.19 2.27 -9.16
C TYR A 78 10.05 2.77 -7.99
N MET A 79 9.78 2.32 -6.76
CA MET A 79 10.53 2.73 -5.57
C MET A 79 12.01 2.34 -5.68
N SER A 80 12.30 1.14 -6.19
CA SER A 80 13.67 0.65 -6.40
C SER A 80 14.42 1.50 -7.43
N LEU A 81 13.80 1.80 -8.57
CA LEU A 81 14.44 2.61 -9.61
C LEU A 81 14.68 4.05 -9.13
N ARG A 82 13.75 4.62 -8.35
CA ARG A 82 13.93 5.94 -7.73
C ARG A 82 14.99 5.96 -6.63
N PHE A 83 15.16 4.86 -5.90
CA PHE A 83 16.25 4.70 -4.93
C PHE A 83 17.62 4.77 -5.61
N PHE A 84 17.78 4.19 -6.79
CA PHE A 84 18.99 4.32 -7.62
C PHE A 84 19.10 5.66 -8.37
N ASN A 85 18.28 6.65 -8.02
CA ASN A 85 18.29 8.00 -8.59
C ASN A 85 18.09 8.05 -10.12
N ILE A 86 17.43 7.06 -10.72
CA ILE A 86 17.11 7.04 -12.17
C ILE A 86 16.07 8.12 -12.48
N LYS A 87 16.26 8.90 -13.56
CA LYS A 87 15.38 10.02 -13.91
C LYS A 87 13.93 9.57 -14.06
N TRP A 88 13.01 10.48 -13.76
CA TRP A 88 11.58 10.18 -13.76
C TRP A 88 11.10 9.72 -15.13
N GLU A 89 11.58 10.36 -16.19
CA GLU A 89 11.24 10.07 -17.58
C GLU A 89 11.65 8.64 -17.96
N ASP A 90 12.89 8.25 -17.63
CA ASP A 90 13.42 6.91 -17.90
C ASP A 90 12.65 5.83 -17.13
N VAL A 91 12.27 6.12 -15.87
CA VAL A 91 11.43 5.20 -15.08
C VAL A 91 10.04 5.06 -15.70
N ASP A 92 9.42 6.16 -16.14
CA ASP A 92 8.08 6.14 -16.74
C ASP A 92 8.08 5.37 -18.08
N GLU A 93 9.09 5.59 -18.91
CA GLU A 93 9.27 4.86 -20.17
C GLU A 93 9.51 3.38 -19.92
N TYR A 94 10.41 3.02 -18.99
CA TYR A 94 10.68 1.63 -18.65
C TYR A 94 9.44 0.91 -18.11
N LEU A 95 8.74 1.49 -17.13
CA LEU A 95 7.52 0.88 -16.58
C LEU A 95 6.44 0.69 -17.65
N LYS A 96 6.28 1.64 -18.57
CA LYS A 96 5.36 1.49 -19.71
C LYS A 96 5.80 0.37 -20.65
N SER A 97 7.10 0.25 -20.92
CA SER A 97 7.65 -0.75 -21.84
C SER A 97 7.36 -2.19 -21.37
N ILE A 98 7.35 -2.42 -20.06
CA ILE A 98 7.04 -3.73 -19.45
C ILE A 98 5.53 -3.90 -19.12
N GLY A 99 4.68 -2.97 -19.56
CA GLY A 99 3.22 -3.04 -19.33
C GLY A 99 2.80 -2.80 -17.87
N PHE A 100 3.61 -2.09 -17.09
CA PHE A 100 3.31 -1.68 -15.72
C PHE A 100 2.62 -0.31 -15.68
N MET A 101 2.25 0.11 -14.47
CA MET A 101 1.64 1.41 -14.22
C MET A 101 2.63 2.55 -14.49
N THR A 102 2.14 3.68 -14.98
CA THR A 102 2.97 4.89 -15.18
C THR A 102 3.66 5.31 -13.89
N ALA A 103 4.83 5.96 -14.00
CA ALA A 103 5.58 6.46 -12.85
C ALA A 103 4.72 7.37 -11.96
N LYS A 104 3.80 8.15 -12.56
CA LYS A 104 2.86 9.00 -11.82
C LYS A 104 1.94 8.19 -10.92
N THR A 105 1.36 7.12 -11.43
CA THR A 105 0.45 6.27 -10.65
C THR A 105 1.22 5.45 -9.63
N SER A 106 2.37 4.89 -9.99
CA SER A 106 3.24 4.17 -9.06
C SER A 106 3.75 5.08 -7.94
N HIS A 107 4.03 6.36 -8.20
CA HIS A 107 4.40 7.34 -7.18
C HIS A 107 3.27 7.64 -6.20
N LYS A 108 2.02 7.74 -6.70
CA LYS A 108 0.83 7.88 -5.84
C LYS A 108 0.77 6.70 -4.87
N TRP A 109 0.86 5.47 -5.40
CA TRP A 109 0.78 4.25 -4.60
C TRP A 109 1.97 4.08 -3.66
N ALA A 110 3.18 4.45 -4.08
CA ALA A 110 4.35 4.48 -3.20
C ALA A 110 4.14 5.42 -2.01
N THR A 111 3.50 6.57 -2.24
CA THR A 111 3.17 7.52 -1.17
C THR A 111 2.18 6.92 -0.16
N VAL A 112 1.16 6.21 -0.64
CA VAL A 112 0.18 5.51 0.22
C VAL A 112 0.86 4.39 1.00
N PHE A 113 1.69 3.57 0.33
CA PHE A 113 2.46 2.49 0.94
C PHE A 113 3.40 2.99 2.05
N ILE A 114 4.16 4.06 1.80
CA ILE A 114 5.08 4.66 2.78
C ILE A 114 4.33 5.25 3.99
N LYS A 115 3.10 5.72 3.78
CA LYS A 115 2.24 6.21 4.88
C LYS A 115 1.66 5.09 5.73
N GLY A 116 1.79 3.83 5.30
CA GLY A 116 1.23 2.66 5.99
C GLY A 116 -0.29 2.51 5.82
N ASP A 117 -0.89 3.17 4.83
CA ASP A 117 -2.32 3.01 4.53
C ASP A 117 -2.53 1.80 3.62
N TYR A 118 -2.44 0.61 4.23
CA TYR A 118 -2.51 -0.66 3.51
C TYR A 118 -3.92 -0.98 3.01
N GLU A 119 -4.96 -0.42 3.63
CA GLU A 119 -6.34 -0.60 3.17
C GLU A 119 -6.55 0.14 1.84
N GLU A 120 -6.14 1.42 1.75
CA GLU A 120 -6.18 2.15 0.49
C GLU A 120 -5.26 1.49 -0.55
N PHE A 121 -4.07 1.05 -0.12
CA PHE A 121 -3.09 0.44 -1.02
C PHE A 121 -3.55 -0.91 -1.59
N SER A 122 -4.14 -1.78 -0.78
CA SER A 122 -4.66 -3.09 -1.21
C SER A 122 -5.98 -2.97 -1.95
N GLY A 123 -6.80 -1.97 -1.63
CA GLY A 123 -8.06 -1.67 -2.30
C GLY A 123 -7.86 -1.47 -3.79
N ASP A 124 -8.41 -2.37 -4.60
CA ASP A 124 -8.46 -2.16 -6.03
C ASP A 124 -9.63 -1.20 -6.30
N LEU A 125 -9.34 0.08 -6.58
CA LEU A 125 -10.35 1.13 -6.80
C LEU A 125 -11.22 0.89 -8.04
N ARG A 126 -11.07 -0.26 -8.70
CA ARG A 126 -12.08 -0.79 -9.60
C ARG A 126 -13.27 -1.22 -8.76
N GLY A 127 -14.28 -0.36 -8.69
CA GLY A 127 -15.61 -0.67 -8.18
C GLY A 127 -16.36 -1.77 -8.97
N GLY A 128 -15.65 -2.82 -9.39
CA GLY A 128 -16.27 -4.10 -9.66
C GLY A 128 -16.70 -4.70 -8.32
N LYS A 129 -17.81 -5.43 -8.34
CA LYS A 129 -18.28 -6.27 -7.23
C LYS A 129 -17.04 -6.88 -6.57
N GLN A 130 -16.76 -6.50 -5.32
CA GLN A 130 -15.97 -7.39 -4.48
C GLN A 130 -16.66 -8.75 -4.64
N THR A 131 -15.87 -9.79 -4.97
CA THR A 131 -16.38 -11.17 -5.00
C THR A 131 -17.41 -11.31 -3.91
N ASP A 132 -18.64 -11.68 -4.30
CA ASP A 132 -19.81 -11.66 -3.41
C ASP A 132 -19.34 -12.14 -2.05
N SER A 133 -19.42 -11.26 -1.04
CA SER A 133 -18.88 -11.58 0.27
C SER A 133 -19.50 -12.91 0.72
N PHE A 134 -18.83 -13.65 1.59
CA PHE A 134 -19.38 -14.93 2.08
C PHE A 134 -20.85 -14.78 2.52
N TYR A 135 -21.19 -13.63 3.11
CA TYR A 135 -22.55 -13.25 3.53
C TYR A 135 -23.47 -12.81 2.38
N ASP A 136 -22.95 -12.32 1.25
CA ASP A 136 -23.76 -12.08 0.05
C ASP A 136 -24.18 -13.39 -0.62
N THR A 137 -23.35 -14.45 -0.48
CA THR A 137 -23.67 -15.79 -0.99
C THR A 137 -24.58 -16.57 -0.04
N PHE A 138 -24.44 -16.34 1.28
CA PHE A 138 -25.19 -17.01 2.35
C PHE A 138 -25.80 -15.98 3.32
N PRO A 139 -26.82 -15.21 2.91
CA PRO A 139 -27.40 -14.14 3.72
C PRO A 139 -28.01 -14.65 5.03
N GLU A 140 -28.47 -15.90 5.07
CA GLU A 140 -28.95 -16.58 6.27
C GLU A 140 -27.89 -16.66 7.38
N ILE A 141 -26.61 -16.83 7.05
CA ILE A 141 -25.54 -16.88 8.04
C ILE A 141 -25.38 -15.50 8.69
N GLU A 142 -25.49 -14.43 7.90
CA GLU A 142 -25.40 -13.06 8.42
C GLU A 142 -26.54 -12.74 9.40
N VAL A 143 -27.76 -13.15 9.04
CA VAL A 143 -28.96 -12.95 9.88
C VAL A 143 -28.80 -13.69 11.20
N ASP A 144 -28.37 -14.95 11.16
CA ASP A 144 -28.21 -15.78 12.34
C ASP A 144 -27.03 -15.36 13.21
N ALA A 145 -25.93 -14.92 12.61
CA ALA A 145 -24.80 -14.31 13.32
C ALA A 145 -25.23 -13.04 14.07
N LYS A 146 -25.99 -12.14 13.42
CA LYS A 146 -26.53 -10.94 14.05
C LYS A 146 -27.47 -11.29 15.21
N ALA A 147 -28.38 -12.25 15.02
CA ALA A 147 -29.29 -12.69 16.06
C ALA A 147 -28.55 -13.25 17.28
N PHE A 148 -27.51 -14.07 17.04
CA PHE A 148 -26.65 -14.61 18.09
C PHE A 148 -25.94 -13.51 18.88
N VAL A 149 -25.33 -12.53 18.20
CA VAL A 149 -24.66 -11.39 18.85
C VAL A 149 -25.62 -10.57 19.69
N ILE A 150 -26.81 -10.25 19.14
CA ILE A 150 -27.84 -9.49 19.87
C ILE A 150 -28.28 -10.25 21.13
N GLN A 151 -28.47 -11.56 21.02
CA GLN A 151 -28.85 -12.41 22.15
C GLN A 151 -27.75 -12.46 23.21
N ALA A 152 -26.49 -12.65 22.81
CA ALA A 152 -25.34 -12.67 23.72
C ALA A 152 -25.18 -11.33 24.46
N CYS A 153 -25.28 -10.21 23.74
CA CYS A 153 -25.22 -8.86 24.31
C CYS A 153 -26.43 -8.51 25.19
N SER A 154 -27.55 -9.21 25.04
CA SER A 154 -28.74 -9.02 25.87
C SER A 154 -28.64 -9.73 27.24
N GLN A 155 -27.62 -10.56 27.45
CA GLN A 155 -27.36 -11.21 28.73
C GLN A 155 -26.73 -10.23 29.73
N LYS A 156 -27.00 -10.43 31.02
CA LYS A 156 -26.52 -9.53 32.10
C LYS A 156 -25.00 -9.39 32.17
N SER A 157 -24.24 -10.35 31.66
CA SER A 157 -22.78 -10.31 31.61
C SER A 157 -22.25 -9.41 30.48
N GLY A 158 -22.98 -9.27 29.36
CA GLY A 158 -22.57 -8.46 28.20
C GLY A 158 -21.24 -8.87 27.56
N GLU A 159 -20.64 -9.99 27.98
CA GLU A 159 -19.38 -10.48 27.46
C GLU A 159 -19.62 -11.29 26.20
N PHE A 160 -19.07 -10.81 25.09
CA PHE A 160 -19.12 -11.47 23.80
C PHE A 160 -17.71 -11.49 23.22
N LYS A 161 -17.20 -12.66 22.83
CA LYS A 161 -15.93 -12.79 22.12
C LYS A 161 -16.19 -13.20 20.68
N ALA A 162 -15.36 -12.70 19.77
CA ALA A 162 -15.40 -13.09 18.36
C ALA A 162 -15.24 -14.62 18.17
N LEU A 163 -14.54 -15.29 19.09
CA LEU A 163 -14.38 -16.75 19.10
C LEU A 163 -15.72 -17.48 19.29
N ASP A 164 -16.61 -16.96 20.13
CA ASP A 164 -17.91 -17.59 20.41
C ASP A 164 -18.81 -17.54 19.17
N LEU A 165 -18.76 -16.45 18.41
CA LEU A 165 -19.44 -16.33 17.12
C LEU A 165 -18.83 -17.25 16.06
N ALA A 166 -17.50 -17.34 16.01
CA ALA A 166 -16.83 -18.23 15.07
C ALA A 166 -17.22 -19.70 15.31
N GLN A 167 -17.25 -20.14 16.58
CA GLN A 167 -17.71 -21.48 16.95
C GLN A 167 -19.18 -21.70 16.60
N PHE A 168 -20.05 -20.73 16.89
CA PHE A 168 -21.48 -20.82 16.53
C PHE A 168 -21.69 -21.00 15.03
N ILE A 169 -20.98 -20.23 14.20
CA ILE A 169 -21.08 -20.33 12.74
C ILE A 169 -20.52 -21.68 12.27
N ASP A 170 -19.36 -22.10 12.78
CA ASP A 170 -18.71 -23.34 12.37
C ASP A 170 -19.52 -24.59 12.76
N GLU A 171 -20.11 -24.64 13.96
CA GLU A 171 -20.98 -25.75 14.37
C GLU A 171 -22.28 -25.81 13.55
N LYS A 172 -22.87 -24.64 13.27
CA LYS A 172 -24.18 -24.55 12.61
C LYS A 172 -24.11 -24.72 11.10
N TYR A 173 -22.99 -24.34 10.49
CA TYR A 173 -22.77 -24.36 9.04
C TYR A 173 -21.52 -25.15 8.64
N TYR A 174 -21.16 -26.15 9.44
CA TYR A 174 -19.99 -27.02 9.23
C TYR A 174 -19.89 -27.56 7.79
N GLU A 175 -21.03 -27.90 7.18
CA GLU A 175 -21.09 -28.41 5.79
C GLU A 175 -20.72 -27.36 4.73
N LEU A 176 -20.77 -26.06 5.06
CA LEU A 176 -20.39 -24.94 4.21
C LEU A 176 -18.97 -24.43 4.49
N THR A 177 -18.47 -24.58 5.72
CA THR A 177 -17.13 -24.14 6.15
C THR A 177 -16.06 -25.24 6.06
N GLY A 178 -16.46 -26.51 6.02
CA GLY A 178 -15.57 -27.67 5.95
C GLY A 178 -15.31 -28.18 4.53
N ASN A 179 -14.39 -27.54 3.81
CA ASN A 179 -13.62 -28.11 2.69
C ASN A 179 -12.22 -27.50 2.62
#